data_AF-A0A7L1MG56-F1
#
_entry.id   AF-A0A7L1MG56-F1
#
_cell.length_a   1.000
_cell.length_b   1.000
_cell.length_c   1.000
_cell.angle_alpha   90.00
_cell.angle_beta   90.00
_cell.angle_gamma   90.00
#
_symmetry.space_group_name_H-M   'P 1'
#
loop_
_entity.id
_entity.type
_entity.pdbx_description
1 polymer ?
#
loop_
_entity_poly.entity_id
_entity_poly.type
_entity_poly.pdbx_seq_one_letter_code
_entity_poly.pdbx_strand_id
1 'polypeptide(L)'
;MKALRRLSRHRTALGLGGLSLCAAVLLYLAKCTSEGLRPLPAPPALPQSQPGRGARAAPPAAPEGSALVAVVVMSGPKYGERRSIIRSTWMAEARRAPRGRVWSRFVVGTAGLSAEELRSLELEQSRHRDLLLLPELRDSYENLTAKVLATYAWLDAHLDFQFALKADDDTFVRLDVLVEELRAKEPRRLYWGFFSGRGRVKSGGKWKESAWLLCDYYLPYALGGGYVISADLVRYLRLSRDYLNLWQSEDVSLGVWLAPIDVKRVHDPRFDTEYKSRGCNNKYIVTHKQSIEDMLEKHQTLAKEGKLCKEEVKLRLSYMYDWGVPPSQCCQRKDGIP
;
A
#
# COMPACT_ATOMS: atom_id res chain seq x y z
N MET A 1 38.19 72.86 -37.27
CA MET A 1 37.21 73.12 -36.18
C MET A 1 35.81 72.80 -36.67
N LYS A 2 34.98 72.16 -35.83
CA LYS A 2 33.56 71.73 -36.06
C LYS A 2 33.32 70.37 -36.74
N ALA A 3 33.79 69.27 -36.14
CA ALA A 3 33.21 67.94 -36.41
C ALA A 3 33.28 66.93 -35.23
N LEU A 4 33.89 67.26 -34.10
CA LEU A 4 34.08 66.34 -32.96
C LEU A 4 33.37 66.74 -31.65
N ARG A 5 32.34 67.60 -31.72
CA ARG A 5 31.58 68.05 -30.53
C ARG A 5 30.10 67.65 -30.50
N ARG A 6 29.65 66.73 -31.36
CA ARG A 6 28.23 66.27 -31.39
C ARG A 6 27.97 64.83 -30.97
N LEU A 7 28.99 64.03 -30.65
CA LEU A 7 28.82 62.62 -30.26
C LEU A 7 28.88 62.34 -28.75
N SER A 8 29.06 63.35 -27.89
CA SER A 8 29.08 63.15 -26.42
C SER A 8 27.80 63.59 -25.67
N ARG A 9 26.74 64.01 -26.39
CA ARG A 9 25.47 64.44 -25.76
C ARG A 9 24.33 63.40 -25.81
N HIS A 10 24.50 62.28 -26.52
CA HIS A 10 23.46 61.24 -26.62
C HIS A 10 23.72 59.97 -25.79
N ARG A 11 24.87 59.84 -25.11
CA ARG A 11 25.14 58.71 -24.20
C ARG A 11 24.71 58.95 -22.75
N THR A 12 24.56 60.20 -22.32
CA THR A 12 24.05 60.55 -20.98
C THR A 12 22.53 60.63 -20.90
N ALA A 13 21.81 60.80 -22.03
CA ALA A 13 20.34 60.81 -22.05
C ALA A 13 19.71 59.40 -22.00
N LEU A 14 20.38 58.36 -22.54
CA LEU A 14 19.89 56.98 -22.43
C LEU A 14 20.15 56.33 -21.06
N GLY A 15 21.19 56.78 -20.33
CA GLY A 15 21.49 56.27 -18.98
C GLY A 15 20.50 56.76 -17.90
N LEU A 16 20.01 58.00 -18.02
CA LEU A 16 19.05 58.57 -17.06
C LEU A 16 17.60 58.09 -17.29
N GLY A 17 17.23 57.78 -18.54
CA GLY A 17 15.92 57.20 -18.86
C GLY A 17 15.74 55.75 -18.37
N GLY A 18 16.79 54.93 -18.46
CA GLY A 18 16.75 53.53 -18.00
C GLY A 18 16.72 53.38 -16.47
N LEU A 19 17.40 54.26 -15.74
CA LEU A 19 17.39 54.29 -14.27
C LEU A 19 16.03 54.77 -13.71
N SER A 20 15.35 55.71 -14.40
CA SER A 20 14.02 56.19 -13.98
C SER A 20 12.92 55.15 -14.20
N LEU A 21 12.99 54.33 -15.27
CA LEU A 21 12.03 53.26 -15.50
C LEU A 21 12.19 52.10 -14.51
N CYS A 22 13.41 51.74 -14.11
CA CYS A 22 13.63 50.71 -13.10
C CYS A 22 13.16 51.13 -11.69
N ALA A 23 13.35 52.40 -11.31
CA ALA A 23 12.87 52.92 -10.03
C ALA A 23 11.34 52.99 -9.97
N ALA A 24 10.68 53.37 -11.06
CA ALA A 24 9.21 53.39 -11.14
C ALA A 24 8.60 51.97 -11.08
N VAL A 25 9.23 50.98 -11.72
CA VAL A 25 8.80 49.57 -11.65
C VAL A 25 9.02 48.99 -10.25
N LEU A 26 10.15 49.29 -9.60
CA LEU A 26 10.41 48.83 -8.22
C LEU A 26 9.46 49.50 -7.20
N LEU A 27 9.11 50.77 -7.37
CA LEU A 27 8.10 51.44 -6.55
C LEU A 27 6.67 50.93 -6.80
N TYR A 28 6.35 50.55 -8.05
CA TYR A 28 5.06 49.92 -8.39
C TYR A 28 4.95 48.51 -7.77
N LEU A 29 6.02 47.72 -7.84
CA LEU A 29 6.08 46.39 -7.20
C LEU A 29 6.03 46.48 -5.67
N ALA A 30 6.66 47.49 -5.06
CA ALA A 30 6.57 47.75 -3.62
C ALA A 30 5.19 48.26 -3.17
N LYS A 31 4.44 48.97 -4.03
CA LYS A 31 3.03 49.32 -3.78
C LYS A 31 2.10 48.12 -3.92
N CYS A 32 2.35 47.23 -4.89
CA CYS A 32 1.57 46.00 -5.06
C CYS A 32 1.75 44.99 -3.91
N THR A 33 2.87 45.03 -3.17
CA THR A 33 3.06 44.20 -1.97
C THR A 33 2.50 44.83 -0.68
N SER A 34 2.18 46.13 -0.69
CA SER A 34 1.66 46.86 0.48
C SER A 34 0.13 47.01 0.49
N GLU A 35 -0.56 46.96 -0.65
CA GLU A 35 -2.03 47.11 -0.70
C GLU A 35 -2.82 45.78 -0.66
N GLY A 36 -2.12 44.64 -0.59
CA GLY A 36 -2.74 43.30 -0.47
C GLY A 36 -2.97 42.78 0.96
N LEU A 37 -2.61 43.56 1.98
CA LEU A 37 -2.75 43.16 3.40
C LEU A 37 -3.72 44.10 4.14
N ARG A 38 -4.98 44.10 3.72
CA ARG A 38 -6.08 44.49 4.61
C ARG A 38 -6.65 43.23 5.24
N PRO A 39 -6.74 43.12 6.57
CA PRO A 39 -7.48 42.04 7.20
C PRO A 39 -8.92 42.09 6.70
N LEU A 40 -9.42 40.99 6.16
CA LEU A 40 -10.84 40.83 5.89
C LEU A 40 -11.60 40.98 7.22
N PRO A 41 -12.78 41.64 7.25
CA PRO A 41 -13.62 41.62 8.43
C PRO A 41 -13.97 40.16 8.77
N ALA A 42 -13.91 39.83 10.05
CA ALA A 42 -14.24 38.50 10.54
C ALA A 42 -15.64 38.10 10.06
N PRO A 43 -15.84 36.85 9.59
CA PRO A 43 -17.18 36.37 9.27
C PRO A 43 -18.08 36.45 10.52
N PRO A 44 -19.39 36.69 10.37
CA PRO A 44 -20.30 36.70 11.50
C PRO A 44 -20.21 35.37 12.24
N ALA A 45 -20.15 35.45 13.57
CA ALA A 45 -20.09 34.29 14.43
C ALA A 45 -21.24 33.32 14.08
N LEU A 46 -20.88 32.08 13.78
CA LEU A 46 -21.85 31.00 13.67
C LEU A 46 -22.69 30.96 14.97
N PRO A 47 -24.00 30.68 14.89
CA PRO A 47 -24.81 30.52 16.09
C PRO A 47 -24.13 29.51 17.01
N GLN A 48 -23.88 29.91 18.25
CA GLN A 48 -23.41 29.01 19.29
C GLN A 48 -24.46 27.91 19.46
N SER A 49 -24.26 26.77 18.83
CA SER A 49 -24.94 25.56 19.21
C SER A 49 -24.49 25.25 20.63
N GLN A 50 -25.47 25.21 21.55
CA GLN A 50 -25.24 24.69 22.89
C GLN A 50 -24.54 23.33 22.78
N PRO A 51 -23.65 22.97 23.73
CA PRO A 51 -23.11 21.63 23.78
C PRO A 51 -24.25 20.67 24.10
N GLY A 52 -24.92 20.19 23.04
CA GLY A 52 -25.69 18.97 23.11
C GLY A 52 -24.76 17.91 23.67
N ARG A 53 -25.24 17.19 24.69
CA ARG A 53 -24.55 16.07 25.32
C ARG A 53 -24.11 15.08 24.24
N GLY A 54 -22.94 15.30 23.64
CA GLY A 54 -22.26 14.32 22.84
C GLY A 54 -21.96 13.17 23.78
N ALA A 55 -22.55 12.01 23.49
CA ALA A 55 -22.13 10.77 24.09
C ALA A 55 -20.60 10.74 23.99
N ARG A 56 -19.91 10.73 25.14
CA ARG A 56 -18.47 10.48 25.19
C ARG A 56 -18.26 9.20 24.39
N ALA A 57 -17.62 9.31 23.23
CA ALA A 57 -17.12 8.14 22.52
C ALA A 57 -16.30 7.37 23.56
N ALA A 58 -16.68 6.12 23.80
CA ALA A 58 -15.95 5.26 24.71
C ALA A 58 -14.47 5.30 24.30
N PRO A 59 -13.53 5.33 25.26
CA PRO A 59 -12.12 5.21 24.93
C PRO A 59 -11.95 3.98 24.02
N PRO A 60 -11.11 4.06 22.97
CA PRO A 60 -10.88 2.91 22.10
C PRO A 60 -10.54 1.71 22.98
N ALA A 61 -11.18 0.58 22.70
CA ALA A 61 -10.93 -0.66 23.42
C ALA A 61 -9.41 -0.91 23.46
N ALA A 62 -8.90 -1.38 24.61
CA ALA A 62 -7.50 -1.73 24.72
C ALA A 62 -7.15 -2.72 23.59
N PRO A 63 -5.96 -2.60 22.95
CA PRO A 63 -5.58 -3.51 21.88
C PRO A 63 -5.66 -4.96 22.33
N GLU A 64 -6.20 -5.84 21.49
CA GLU A 64 -6.34 -7.28 21.75
C GLU A 64 -4.97 -7.98 21.89
N GLY A 65 -3.89 -7.32 21.47
CA GLY A 65 -2.52 -7.77 21.65
C GLY A 65 -1.49 -6.84 20.99
N SER A 66 -0.21 -7.21 21.08
CA SER A 66 0.90 -6.56 20.40
C SER A 66 1.61 -7.54 19.45
N ALA A 67 2.06 -7.07 18.29
CA ALA A 67 2.74 -7.88 17.27
C ALA A 67 3.85 -7.09 16.52
N LEU A 68 4.98 -7.73 16.19
CA LEU A 68 5.89 -7.15 15.20
C LEU A 68 5.20 -7.08 13.83
N VAL A 69 4.57 -8.18 13.41
CA VAL A 69 3.84 -8.25 12.15
C VAL A 69 2.44 -8.85 12.32
N ALA A 70 1.44 -8.16 11.76
CA ALA A 70 0.08 -8.64 11.56
C ALA A 70 -0.03 -9.26 10.16
N VAL A 71 -0.19 -10.57 10.07
CA VAL A 71 -0.36 -11.32 8.83
C VAL A 71 -1.85 -11.50 8.55
N VAL A 72 -2.35 -10.84 7.52
CA VAL A 72 -3.74 -10.96 7.08
C VAL A 72 -3.81 -11.65 5.74
N VAL A 73 -4.46 -12.81 5.72
CA VAL A 73 -4.67 -13.60 4.52
C VAL A 73 -6.06 -13.32 3.98
N MET A 74 -6.14 -12.70 2.80
CA MET A 74 -7.40 -12.49 2.11
C MET A 74 -7.91 -13.84 1.60
N SER A 75 -8.88 -14.42 2.29
CA SER A 75 -9.51 -15.69 1.92
C SER A 75 -11.00 -15.49 1.62
N GLY A 76 -11.81 -16.53 1.66
CA GLY A 76 -13.25 -16.46 1.37
C GLY A 76 -13.96 -17.67 1.97
N PRO A 77 -15.30 -17.62 2.10
CA PRO A 77 -16.06 -18.60 2.89
C PRO A 77 -15.78 -20.06 2.48
N LYS A 78 -15.66 -20.32 1.17
CA LYS A 78 -15.51 -21.66 0.58
C LYS A 78 -14.06 -22.18 0.55
N TYR A 79 -13.08 -21.38 0.96
CA TYR A 79 -11.66 -21.73 0.88
C TYR A 79 -11.10 -22.36 2.16
N GLY A 80 -11.92 -23.13 2.89
CA GLY A 80 -11.51 -23.79 4.14
C GLY A 80 -10.32 -24.73 3.98
N GLU A 81 -10.23 -25.44 2.85
CA GLU A 81 -9.09 -26.31 2.54
C GLU A 81 -7.80 -25.50 2.38
N ARG A 82 -7.82 -24.39 1.62
CA ARG A 82 -6.65 -23.49 1.48
C ARG A 82 -6.19 -22.96 2.84
N ARG A 83 -7.13 -22.52 3.68
CA ARG A 83 -6.80 -22.07 5.04
C ARG A 83 -6.16 -23.19 5.86
N SER A 84 -6.69 -24.42 5.78
CA SER A 84 -6.11 -25.58 6.44
C SER A 84 -4.66 -25.85 6.02
N ILE A 85 -4.39 -25.78 4.71
CA ILE A 85 -3.04 -25.95 4.16
C ILE A 85 -2.10 -24.83 4.59
N ILE A 86 -2.55 -23.58 4.56
CA ILE A 86 -1.76 -22.45 5.06
C ILE A 86 -1.40 -22.64 6.55
N ARG A 87 -2.37 -23.05 7.38
CA ARG A 87 -2.14 -23.35 8.82
C ARG A 87 -1.13 -24.45 9.06
N SER A 88 -1.17 -25.52 8.27
CA SER A 88 -0.28 -26.67 8.43
C SER A 88 1.09 -26.48 7.77
N THR A 89 1.23 -25.49 6.89
CA THR A 89 2.47 -25.16 6.19
C THR A 89 3.11 -23.89 6.74
N TRP A 90 3.15 -22.82 5.95
CA TRP A 90 3.96 -21.65 6.25
C TRP A 90 3.47 -20.85 7.46
N MET A 91 2.17 -20.90 7.80
CA MET A 91 1.66 -20.24 9.00
C MET A 91 1.93 -21.05 10.28
N ALA A 92 2.30 -22.34 10.17
CA ALA A 92 2.71 -23.13 11.34
C ALA A 92 3.94 -22.50 12.03
N GLU A 93 4.83 -21.87 11.26
CA GLU A 93 6.00 -21.15 11.77
C GLU A 93 5.63 -19.93 12.62
N ALA A 94 4.52 -19.25 12.29
CA ALA A 94 4.01 -18.14 13.11
C ALA A 94 3.68 -18.60 14.55
N ARG A 95 3.22 -19.85 14.71
CA ARG A 95 2.89 -20.44 16.02
C ARG A 95 4.14 -20.87 16.80
N ARG A 96 5.25 -21.12 16.10
CA ARG A 96 6.55 -21.47 16.69
C ARG A 96 7.36 -20.24 17.09
N ALA A 97 7.06 -19.07 16.50
CA ALA A 97 7.71 -17.82 16.86
C ALA A 97 7.42 -17.46 18.34
N PRO A 98 8.36 -16.79 19.03
CA PRO A 98 8.13 -16.22 20.36
C PRO A 98 6.84 -15.39 20.40
N ARG A 99 6.10 -15.52 21.51
CA ARG A 99 4.83 -14.80 21.72
C ARG A 99 4.98 -13.30 21.43
N GLY A 100 4.02 -12.73 20.70
CA GLY A 100 3.99 -11.31 20.35
C GLY A 100 4.81 -10.94 19.10
N ARG A 101 5.39 -11.91 18.39
CA ARG A 101 6.12 -11.61 17.14
C ARG A 101 5.21 -11.58 15.91
N VAL A 102 4.33 -12.56 15.78
CA VAL A 102 3.43 -12.69 14.65
C VAL A 102 2.01 -12.84 15.17
N TRP A 103 1.12 -11.96 14.72
CA TRP A 103 -0.32 -12.14 14.82
C TRP A 103 -0.85 -12.49 13.43
N SER A 104 -1.76 -13.45 13.31
CA SER A 104 -2.26 -13.88 12.00
C SER A 104 -3.75 -14.15 11.99
N ARG A 105 -4.43 -13.75 10.90
CA ARG A 105 -5.85 -14.05 10.66
C ARG A 105 -6.15 -14.30 9.18
N PHE A 106 -7.13 -15.16 8.92
CA PHE A 106 -7.81 -15.25 7.64
C PHE A 106 -9.00 -14.32 7.62
N VAL A 107 -9.04 -13.40 6.65
CA VAL A 107 -10.12 -12.42 6.53
C VAL A 107 -11.22 -12.98 5.63
N VAL A 108 -12.46 -12.99 6.11
CA VAL A 108 -13.63 -13.51 5.38
C VAL A 108 -14.81 -12.55 5.55
N GLY A 109 -15.41 -12.13 4.44
CA GLY A 109 -16.68 -11.41 4.42
C GLY A 109 -17.85 -12.38 4.59
N THR A 110 -18.79 -12.04 5.48
CA THR A 110 -19.92 -12.93 5.82
C THR A 110 -21.28 -12.39 5.40
N ALA A 111 -21.34 -11.19 4.79
CA ALA A 111 -22.61 -10.65 4.32
C ALA A 111 -23.17 -11.49 3.16
N GLY A 112 -24.43 -11.90 3.30
CA GLY A 112 -25.15 -12.67 2.28
C GLY A 112 -24.78 -14.15 2.19
N LEU A 113 -24.04 -14.69 3.17
CA LEU A 113 -23.80 -16.14 3.27
C LEU A 113 -25.06 -16.89 3.68
N SER A 114 -25.15 -18.14 3.22
CA SER A 114 -26.19 -19.06 3.69
C SER A 114 -25.96 -19.48 5.14
N ALA A 115 -27.01 -19.97 5.81
CA ALA A 115 -26.89 -20.51 7.17
C ALA A 115 -25.92 -21.69 7.28
N GLU A 116 -25.75 -22.47 6.21
CA GLU A 116 -24.76 -23.55 6.15
C GLU A 116 -23.33 -23.02 6.10
N GLU A 117 -23.06 -22.03 5.23
CA GLU A 117 -21.75 -21.39 5.14
C GLU A 117 -21.36 -20.70 6.45
N LEU A 118 -22.30 -20.00 7.09
CA LEU A 118 -22.08 -19.38 8.41
C LEU A 118 -21.75 -20.42 9.48
N ARG A 119 -22.53 -21.50 9.59
CA ARG A 119 -22.26 -22.60 10.54
C ARG A 119 -20.90 -23.26 10.31
N SER A 120 -20.49 -23.40 9.04
CA SER A 120 -19.16 -23.95 8.70
C SER A 120 -18.04 -23.03 9.20
N LEU A 121 -18.17 -21.72 8.98
CA LEU A 121 -17.21 -20.72 9.49
C LEU A 121 -17.21 -20.64 11.02
N GLU A 122 -18.37 -20.72 11.67
CA GLU A 122 -18.48 -20.76 13.14
C GLU A 122 -17.78 -21.99 13.72
N LEU A 123 -17.99 -23.16 13.12
CA LEU A 123 -17.32 -24.40 13.52
C LEU A 123 -15.80 -24.28 13.33
N GLU A 124 -15.34 -23.74 12.20
CA GLU A 124 -13.92 -23.49 11.96
C GLU A 124 -13.35 -22.51 13.00
N GLN A 125 -14.05 -21.40 13.26
CA GLN A 125 -13.63 -20.38 14.22
C GLN A 125 -13.58 -20.92 15.65
N SER A 126 -14.51 -21.81 16.04
CA SER A 126 -14.50 -22.46 17.35
C SER A 126 -13.24 -23.30 17.59
N ARG A 127 -12.69 -23.89 16.52
CA ARG A 127 -11.51 -24.75 16.54
C ARG A 127 -10.21 -23.97 16.45
N HIS A 128 -10.14 -23.00 15.55
CA HIS A 128 -8.88 -22.34 15.19
C HIS A 128 -8.72 -20.94 15.76
N ARG A 129 -9.83 -20.21 16.00
CA ARG A 129 -9.87 -18.83 16.53
C ARG A 129 -8.98 -17.86 15.75
N ASP A 130 -8.87 -18.07 14.45
CA ASP A 130 -7.98 -17.32 13.57
C ASP A 130 -8.69 -16.74 12.33
N LEU A 131 -10.03 -16.71 12.32
CA LEU A 131 -10.82 -15.96 11.36
C LEU A 131 -11.07 -14.53 11.85
N LEU A 132 -10.94 -13.58 10.94
CA LEU A 132 -11.45 -12.22 11.06
C LEU A 132 -12.65 -12.09 10.14
N LEU A 133 -13.85 -12.11 10.72
CA LEU A 133 -15.11 -12.10 10.00
C LEU A 133 -15.60 -10.66 9.83
N LEU A 134 -15.94 -10.28 8.59
CA LEU A 134 -16.46 -8.96 8.24
C LEU A 134 -17.97 -9.07 7.92
N PRO A 135 -18.87 -8.82 8.90
CA PRO A 135 -20.31 -9.07 8.75
C PRO A 135 -20.99 -8.18 7.73
N GLU A 136 -20.46 -6.99 7.47
CA GLU A 136 -21.02 -6.02 6.54
C GLU A 136 -20.50 -6.20 5.10
N LEU A 137 -19.54 -7.10 4.88
CA LEU A 137 -18.88 -7.28 3.59
C LEU A 137 -19.27 -8.59 2.93
N ARG A 138 -19.75 -8.51 1.69
CA ARG A 138 -19.99 -9.68 0.84
C ARG A 138 -18.70 -10.05 0.12
N ASP A 139 -18.24 -11.29 0.30
CA ASP A 139 -17.02 -11.75 -0.33
C ASP A 139 -17.19 -11.92 -1.86
N SER A 140 -16.41 -11.16 -2.61
CA SER A 140 -16.27 -11.27 -4.07
C SER A 140 -14.98 -10.60 -4.51
N TYR A 141 -14.59 -10.81 -5.77
CA TYR A 141 -13.39 -10.17 -6.30
C TYR A 141 -13.56 -8.64 -6.36
N GLU A 142 -14.74 -8.16 -6.75
CA GLU A 142 -15.11 -6.75 -6.84
C GLU A 142 -15.02 -6.03 -5.47
N ASN A 143 -15.29 -6.76 -4.38
CA ASN A 143 -15.25 -6.21 -3.03
C ASN A 143 -13.91 -6.39 -2.33
N LEU A 144 -12.88 -6.94 -3.01
CA LEU A 144 -11.57 -7.20 -2.40
C LEU A 144 -10.90 -5.91 -1.90
N THR A 145 -11.04 -4.81 -2.65
CA THR A 145 -10.51 -3.50 -2.24
C THR A 145 -11.15 -3.00 -0.95
N ALA A 146 -12.48 -3.09 -0.86
CA ALA A 146 -13.22 -2.76 0.36
C ALA A 146 -12.81 -3.67 1.53
N LYS A 147 -12.56 -4.95 1.24
CA LYS A 147 -12.14 -5.95 2.22
C LYS A 147 -10.78 -5.63 2.83
N VAL A 148 -9.80 -5.24 2.02
CA VAL A 148 -8.49 -4.82 2.53
C VAL A 148 -8.60 -3.54 3.36
N LEU A 149 -9.36 -2.55 2.89
CA LEU A 149 -9.55 -1.31 3.65
C LEU A 149 -10.26 -1.56 5.00
N ALA A 150 -11.29 -2.42 5.02
CA ALA A 150 -11.96 -2.83 6.24
C ALA A 150 -11.03 -3.59 7.19
N THR A 151 -10.14 -4.45 6.64
CA THR A 151 -9.12 -5.15 7.42
C THR A 151 -8.15 -4.17 8.07
N TYR A 152 -7.63 -3.19 7.33
CA TYR A 152 -6.74 -2.16 7.86
C TYR A 152 -7.41 -1.29 8.92
N ALA A 153 -8.67 -0.93 8.72
CA ALA A 153 -9.44 -0.22 9.75
C ALA A 153 -9.62 -1.06 11.02
N TRP A 154 -9.84 -2.37 10.89
CA TRP A 154 -9.92 -3.28 12.02
C TRP A 154 -8.58 -3.39 12.74
N LEU A 155 -7.48 -3.59 12.02
CA LEU A 155 -6.13 -3.70 12.60
C LEU A 155 -5.75 -2.45 13.40
N ASP A 156 -5.91 -1.24 12.84
CA ASP A 156 -5.62 0.03 13.54
C ASP A 156 -6.41 0.19 14.84
N ALA A 157 -7.65 -0.32 14.86
CA ALA A 157 -8.54 -0.17 16.00
C ALA A 157 -8.33 -1.22 17.10
N HIS A 158 -7.78 -2.40 16.78
CA HIS A 158 -7.80 -3.56 17.70
C HIS A 158 -6.42 -4.17 17.97
N LEU A 159 -5.37 -3.81 17.24
CA LEU A 159 -4.05 -4.43 17.38
C LEU A 159 -2.97 -3.36 17.48
N ASP A 160 -2.06 -3.53 18.44
CA ASP A 160 -0.80 -2.78 18.45
C ASP A 160 0.22 -3.54 17.59
N PHE A 161 0.64 -2.99 16.46
CA PHE A 161 1.58 -3.67 15.58
C PHE A 161 2.53 -2.70 14.88
N GLN A 162 3.63 -3.23 14.33
CA GLN A 162 4.59 -2.42 13.57
C GLN A 162 4.41 -2.54 12.05
N PHE A 163 4.11 -3.75 11.57
CA PHE A 163 3.94 -4.05 10.15
C PHE A 163 2.69 -4.88 9.90
N ALA A 164 2.03 -4.67 8.77
CA ALA A 164 0.97 -5.54 8.25
C ALA A 164 1.44 -6.21 6.96
N LEU A 165 1.46 -7.54 6.93
CA LEU A 165 1.61 -8.33 5.71
C LEU A 165 0.22 -8.66 5.19
N LYS A 166 -0.11 -8.18 3.99
CA LYS A 166 -1.23 -8.69 3.21
C LYS A 166 -0.74 -9.84 2.32
N ALA A 167 -1.46 -10.95 2.34
CA ALA A 167 -1.24 -12.08 1.44
C ALA A 167 -2.57 -12.61 0.89
N ASP A 168 -2.54 -13.26 -0.27
CA ASP A 168 -3.70 -13.98 -0.80
C ASP A 168 -3.71 -15.43 -0.29
N ASP A 169 -4.85 -16.11 -0.33
CA ASP A 169 -4.95 -17.52 0.09
C ASP A 169 -4.35 -18.54 -0.89
N ASP A 170 -3.77 -18.06 -2.00
CA ASP A 170 -2.91 -18.79 -2.94
C ASP A 170 -1.46 -18.25 -2.92
N THR A 171 -1.01 -17.79 -1.75
CA THR A 171 0.36 -17.29 -1.50
C THR A 171 1.09 -18.14 -0.47
N PHE A 172 2.38 -18.35 -0.69
CA PHE A 172 3.30 -18.96 0.28
C PHE A 172 4.31 -17.93 0.78
N VAL A 173 4.56 -17.89 2.08
CA VAL A 173 5.45 -16.91 2.73
C VAL A 173 6.48 -17.61 3.59
N ARG A 174 7.77 -17.32 3.38
CA ARG A 174 8.83 -17.68 4.34
C ARG A 174 8.81 -16.73 5.53
N LEU A 175 7.91 -16.99 6.48
CA LEU A 175 7.66 -16.09 7.60
C LEU A 175 8.88 -15.89 8.50
N ASP A 176 9.72 -16.91 8.67
CA ASP A 176 11.00 -16.83 9.37
C ASP A 176 11.89 -15.73 8.77
N VAL A 177 12.11 -15.78 7.44
CA VAL A 177 12.93 -14.81 6.72
C VAL A 177 12.30 -13.42 6.73
N LEU A 178 10.99 -13.33 6.47
CA LEU A 178 10.27 -12.07 6.46
C LEU A 178 10.38 -11.35 7.81
N VAL A 179 10.20 -12.08 8.90
CA VAL A 179 10.21 -11.54 10.26
C VAL A 179 11.61 -11.05 10.66
N GLU A 180 12.67 -11.78 10.32
CA GLU A 180 14.05 -11.31 10.56
C GLU A 180 14.37 -10.04 9.75
N GLU A 181 13.95 -9.99 8.47
CA GLU A 181 14.08 -8.80 7.64
C GLU A 181 13.35 -7.58 8.22
N LEU A 182 12.15 -7.78 8.78
CA LEU A 182 11.36 -6.69 9.37
C LEU A 182 11.99 -6.13 10.65
N ARG A 183 12.72 -6.92 11.44
CA ARG A 183 13.44 -6.40 12.62
C ARG A 183 14.51 -5.37 12.27
N ALA A 184 15.09 -5.48 11.09
CA ALA A 184 16.09 -4.54 10.60
C ALA A 184 15.48 -3.34 9.86
N LYS A 185 14.16 -3.30 9.67
CA LYS A 185 13.47 -2.22 8.97
C LYS A 185 12.85 -1.23 9.94
N GLU A 186 12.89 0.04 9.58
CA GLU A 186 12.20 1.09 10.31
C GLU A 186 10.68 0.95 10.11
N PRO A 187 9.87 0.88 11.19
CA PRO A 187 8.43 0.70 11.12
C PRO A 187 7.69 2.02 10.83
N ARG A 188 8.18 2.78 9.85
CA ARG A 188 7.66 4.11 9.51
C ARG A 188 7.59 4.30 8.00
N ARG A 189 6.41 4.60 7.50
CA ARG A 189 6.10 4.88 6.09
C ARG A 189 6.61 3.80 5.13
N LEU A 190 6.77 2.57 5.58
CA LEU A 190 7.29 1.46 4.76
C LEU A 190 6.18 0.91 3.88
N TYR A 191 6.46 0.78 2.59
CA TYR A 191 5.67 -0.02 1.66
C TYR A 191 6.62 -0.95 0.88
N TRP A 192 6.63 -2.22 1.23
CA TRP A 192 7.61 -3.21 0.76
C TRP A 192 6.94 -4.33 -0.02
N GLY A 193 7.43 -4.60 -1.23
CA GLY A 193 6.95 -5.68 -2.07
C GLY A 193 7.51 -5.59 -3.48
N PHE A 194 6.89 -6.29 -4.43
CA PHE A 194 7.31 -6.22 -5.83
C PHE A 194 6.55 -5.14 -6.59
N PHE A 195 7.16 -3.97 -6.74
CA PHE A 195 6.55 -2.82 -7.40
C PHE A 195 6.48 -2.93 -8.92
N SER A 196 5.38 -2.45 -9.50
CA SER A 196 5.18 -2.21 -10.93
C SER A 196 4.74 -0.77 -11.18
N GLY A 197 5.39 -0.07 -12.11
CA GLY A 197 5.03 1.29 -12.55
C GLY A 197 4.51 1.35 -13.99
N ARG A 198 4.49 0.19 -14.67
CA ARG A 198 4.11 0.05 -16.09
C ARG A 198 2.79 -0.69 -16.29
N GLY A 199 1.99 -0.78 -15.23
CA GLY A 199 0.70 -1.47 -15.26
C GLY A 199 -0.28 -0.72 -16.16
N ARG A 200 -0.71 -1.34 -17.25
CA ARG A 200 -1.76 -0.78 -18.11
C ARG A 200 -3.14 -0.94 -17.47
N VAL A 201 -3.92 0.12 -17.54
CA VAL A 201 -5.32 0.13 -17.13
C VAL A 201 -6.08 -0.96 -17.89
N LYS A 202 -6.81 -1.79 -17.17
CA LYS A 202 -7.54 -2.92 -17.75
C LYS A 202 -8.86 -2.44 -18.31
N SER A 203 -9.04 -2.60 -19.63
CA SER A 203 -10.25 -2.21 -20.35
C SER A 203 -11.33 -3.31 -20.41
N GLY A 204 -11.04 -4.52 -19.96
CA GLY A 204 -11.97 -5.66 -20.04
C GLY A 204 -11.65 -6.81 -19.07
N GLY A 205 -12.59 -7.75 -18.99
CA GLY A 205 -12.53 -8.91 -18.10
C GLY A 205 -12.78 -8.58 -16.62
N LYS A 206 -12.54 -9.55 -15.73
CA LYS A 206 -12.76 -9.40 -14.28
C LYS A 206 -11.97 -8.27 -13.61
N TRP A 207 -10.90 -7.81 -14.26
CA TRP A 207 -10.02 -6.75 -13.79
C TRP A 207 -10.36 -5.38 -14.36
N LYS A 208 -11.47 -5.24 -15.11
CA LYS A 208 -11.81 -4.01 -15.84
C LYS A 208 -11.98 -2.83 -14.88
N GLU A 209 -11.27 -1.73 -15.16
CA GLU A 209 -11.28 -0.51 -14.37
C GLU A 209 -11.95 0.63 -15.13
N SER A 210 -13.28 0.55 -15.32
CA SER A 210 -14.01 1.48 -16.20
C SER A 210 -14.01 2.93 -15.71
N ALA A 211 -13.87 3.15 -14.40
CA ALA A 211 -13.90 4.47 -13.77
C ALA A 211 -12.50 5.11 -13.64
N TRP A 212 -11.45 4.47 -14.15
CA TRP A 212 -10.09 4.99 -14.04
C TRP A 212 -9.88 6.21 -14.94
N LEU A 213 -9.71 7.39 -14.30
CA LEU A 213 -9.50 8.66 -14.98
C LEU A 213 -8.29 9.44 -14.41
N LEU A 214 -7.33 8.74 -13.80
CA LEU A 214 -6.16 9.38 -13.20
C LEU A 214 -4.99 9.55 -14.18
N CYS A 215 -4.72 8.54 -15.01
CA CYS A 215 -3.56 8.46 -15.90
C CYS A 215 -3.76 7.37 -16.97
N ASP A 216 -2.91 7.34 -18.00
CA ASP A 216 -2.90 6.26 -19.02
C ASP A 216 -2.42 4.90 -18.48
N TYR A 217 -1.69 4.92 -17.36
CA TYR A 217 -1.19 3.77 -16.62
C TYR A 217 -1.66 3.84 -15.18
N TYR A 218 -1.66 2.69 -14.49
CA TYR A 218 -1.77 2.66 -13.05
C TYR A 218 -0.58 3.40 -12.41
N LEU A 219 -0.84 4.10 -11.31
CA LEU A 219 0.22 4.68 -10.47
C LEU A 219 1.06 3.55 -9.86
N PRO A 220 2.34 3.77 -9.49
CA PRO A 220 3.21 2.75 -8.93
C PRO A 220 2.60 2.02 -7.72
N TYR A 221 2.61 0.69 -7.77
CA TYR A 221 2.01 -0.17 -6.74
C TYR A 221 2.80 -1.47 -6.57
N ALA A 222 2.80 -2.05 -5.37
CA ALA A 222 3.30 -3.40 -5.15
C ALA A 222 2.23 -4.41 -5.62
N LEU A 223 2.64 -5.49 -6.29
CA LEU A 223 1.70 -6.47 -6.84
C LEU A 223 0.99 -7.28 -5.75
N GLY A 224 -0.30 -7.51 -5.96
CA GLY A 224 -1.25 -7.94 -4.93
C GLY A 224 -1.04 -9.33 -4.31
N GLY A 225 -0.23 -10.21 -4.90
CA GLY A 225 0.04 -11.53 -4.31
C GLY A 225 0.64 -11.45 -2.90
N GLY A 226 1.30 -10.34 -2.57
CA GLY A 226 1.63 -10.02 -1.19
C GLY A 226 2.56 -8.84 -1.06
N TYR A 227 2.37 -8.07 -0.01
CA TYR A 227 3.17 -6.88 0.29
C TYR A 227 3.06 -6.53 1.77
N VAL A 228 4.01 -5.76 2.28
CA VAL A 228 4.06 -5.28 3.66
C VAL A 228 3.89 -3.76 3.70
N ILE A 229 3.07 -3.27 4.61
CA ILE A 229 2.98 -1.85 4.96
C ILE A 229 3.21 -1.63 6.45
N SER A 230 3.77 -0.48 6.85
CA SER A 230 3.91 -0.13 8.27
C SER A 230 2.58 0.32 8.89
N ALA A 231 2.48 0.21 10.22
CA ALA A 231 1.27 0.53 10.96
C ALA A 231 0.83 1.99 10.84
N ASP A 232 1.76 2.94 10.68
CA ASP A 232 1.44 4.35 10.44
C ASP A 232 0.74 4.58 9.07
N LEU A 233 1.08 3.80 8.04
CA LEU A 233 0.36 3.82 6.77
C LEU A 233 -1.02 3.18 6.91
N VAL A 234 -1.14 2.07 7.66
CA VAL A 234 -2.45 1.46 7.97
C VAL A 234 -3.36 2.48 8.68
N ARG A 235 -2.82 3.19 9.67
CA ARG A 235 -3.53 4.26 10.38
C ARG A 235 -3.95 5.40 9.45
N TYR A 236 -3.07 5.84 8.56
CA TYR A 236 -3.41 6.85 7.55
C TYR A 236 -4.60 6.39 6.71
N LEU A 237 -4.55 5.18 6.16
CA LEU A 237 -5.62 4.61 5.33
C LEU A 237 -6.95 4.52 6.08
N ARG A 238 -6.92 4.09 7.35
CA ARG A 238 -8.10 4.07 8.22
C ARG A 238 -8.68 5.47 8.40
N LEU A 239 -7.83 6.47 8.69
CA LEU A 239 -8.29 7.84 8.99
C LEU A 239 -8.80 8.56 7.74
N SER A 240 -8.26 8.24 6.56
CA SER A 240 -8.68 8.83 5.29
C SER A 240 -9.75 8.04 4.56
N ARG A 241 -10.21 6.90 5.11
CA ARG A 241 -11.01 5.88 4.39
C ARG A 241 -12.24 6.44 3.65
N ASP A 242 -12.90 7.45 4.22
CA ASP A 242 -14.12 8.04 3.65
C ASP A 242 -13.84 8.92 2.41
N TYR A 243 -12.58 9.26 2.16
CA TYR A 243 -12.11 10.02 0.99
C TYR A 243 -11.49 9.13 -0.10
N LEU A 244 -11.32 7.84 0.17
CA LEU A 244 -10.62 6.93 -0.73
C LEU A 244 -11.56 6.38 -1.78
N ASN A 245 -11.25 6.61 -3.06
CA ASN A 245 -11.92 5.90 -4.15
C ASN A 245 -11.52 4.41 -4.11
N LEU A 246 -12.47 3.52 -4.32
CA LEU A 246 -12.23 2.09 -4.41
C LEU A 246 -12.13 1.71 -5.90
N TRP A 247 -10.96 1.25 -6.33
CA TRP A 247 -10.76 0.68 -7.66
C TRP A 247 -10.93 -0.84 -7.62
N GLN A 248 -11.22 -1.44 -8.76
CA GLN A 248 -11.47 -2.88 -8.93
C GLN A 248 -10.26 -3.73 -8.51
N SER A 249 -9.03 -3.23 -8.69
CA SER A 249 -7.81 -3.89 -8.23
C SER A 249 -7.36 -3.28 -6.90
N GLU A 250 -7.30 -4.11 -5.87
CA GLU A 250 -6.96 -3.70 -4.51
C GLU A 250 -5.53 -3.15 -4.41
N ASP A 251 -4.58 -3.84 -5.04
CA ASP A 251 -3.17 -3.46 -5.05
C ASP A 251 -2.93 -2.12 -5.77
N VAL A 252 -3.62 -1.88 -6.89
CA VAL A 252 -3.66 -0.58 -7.57
C VAL A 252 -4.27 0.48 -6.64
N SER A 253 -5.36 0.16 -5.96
CA SER A 253 -6.02 1.10 -5.03
C SER A 253 -5.07 1.55 -3.94
N LEU A 254 -4.35 0.60 -3.30
CA LEU A 254 -3.33 0.92 -2.31
C LEU A 254 -2.22 1.80 -2.87
N GLY A 255 -1.75 1.51 -4.10
CA GLY A 255 -0.78 2.35 -4.79
C GLY A 255 -1.25 3.79 -4.96
N VAL A 256 -2.53 3.99 -5.32
CA VAL A 256 -3.11 5.32 -5.48
C VAL A 256 -3.29 6.03 -4.13
N TRP A 257 -3.83 5.36 -3.12
CA TRP A 257 -4.07 5.96 -1.80
C TRP A 257 -2.77 6.45 -1.14
N LEU A 258 -1.66 5.78 -1.44
CA LEU A 258 -0.32 6.10 -0.94
C LEU A 258 0.50 6.99 -1.90
N ALA A 259 0.00 7.28 -3.11
CA ALA A 259 0.69 8.14 -4.08
C ALA A 259 0.93 9.59 -3.59
N PRO A 260 -0.02 10.27 -2.91
CA PRO A 260 0.13 11.69 -2.58
C PRO A 260 0.95 11.97 -1.31
N ILE A 261 1.39 10.92 -0.58
CA ILE A 261 2.12 11.07 0.68
C ILE A 261 3.57 10.56 0.54
N ASP A 262 4.43 11.02 1.45
CA ASP A 262 5.81 10.55 1.52
C ASP A 262 5.87 9.09 2.02
N VAL A 263 6.18 8.15 1.13
CA VAL A 263 6.25 6.72 1.40
C VAL A 263 7.63 6.18 1.02
N LYS A 264 8.24 5.44 1.94
CA LYS A 264 9.44 4.63 1.70
C LYS A 264 9.05 3.35 0.97
N ARG A 265 9.01 3.44 -0.36
CA ARG A 265 8.77 2.31 -1.25
C ARG A 265 10.04 1.47 -1.36
N VAL A 266 9.94 0.18 -1.05
CA VAL A 266 11.04 -0.78 -1.15
C VAL A 266 10.63 -1.84 -2.17
N HIS A 267 11.26 -1.81 -3.34
CA HIS A 267 11.11 -2.86 -4.34
C HIS A 267 12.01 -4.05 -3.99
N ASP A 268 11.43 -5.25 -3.94
CA ASP A 268 12.19 -6.47 -3.63
C ASP A 268 11.83 -7.60 -4.60
N PRO A 269 12.76 -8.02 -5.48
CA PRO A 269 12.53 -9.10 -6.43
C PRO A 269 12.32 -10.46 -5.75
N ARG A 270 12.57 -10.60 -4.44
CA ARG A 270 12.25 -11.82 -3.68
C ARG A 270 10.75 -12.01 -3.43
N PHE A 271 9.92 -11.04 -3.81
CA PHE A 271 8.46 -11.14 -3.82
C PHE A 271 8.01 -11.57 -5.23
N ASP A 272 7.83 -12.88 -5.45
CA ASP A 272 7.24 -13.41 -6.67
C ASP A 272 5.72 -13.30 -6.64
N THR A 273 5.23 -12.06 -6.76
CA THR A 273 3.81 -11.73 -6.57
C THR A 273 3.13 -11.25 -7.84
N GLU A 274 3.76 -11.45 -9.00
CA GLU A 274 3.13 -11.27 -10.30
C GLU A 274 1.97 -12.25 -10.50
N TYR A 275 1.05 -11.93 -11.44
CA TYR A 275 -0.02 -12.85 -11.83
C TYR A 275 0.51 -14.18 -12.41
N LYS A 276 1.66 -14.13 -13.10
CA LYS A 276 2.39 -15.33 -13.54
C LYS A 276 3.73 -15.37 -12.82
N SER A 277 3.95 -16.43 -12.06
CA SER A 277 5.20 -16.70 -11.34
C SER A 277 6.41 -16.62 -12.27
N ARG A 278 7.54 -16.19 -11.70
CA ARG A 278 8.86 -16.20 -12.35
C ARG A 278 9.57 -17.56 -12.23
N GLY A 279 8.95 -18.51 -11.54
CA GLY A 279 9.43 -19.87 -11.32
C GLY A 279 9.65 -20.15 -9.84
N CYS A 280 10.72 -20.87 -9.50
CA CYS A 280 11.11 -21.11 -8.12
C CYS A 280 12.56 -20.69 -7.90
N ASN A 281 12.79 -19.82 -6.92
CA ASN A 281 14.12 -19.43 -6.46
C ASN A 281 14.21 -19.52 -4.94
N ASN A 282 15.30 -20.06 -4.39
CA ASN A 282 15.46 -20.24 -2.95
C ASN A 282 15.56 -18.93 -2.18
N LYS A 283 15.82 -17.80 -2.88
CA LYS A 283 15.82 -16.46 -2.29
C LYS A 283 14.43 -15.88 -2.13
N TYR A 284 13.38 -16.46 -2.72
CA TYR A 284 12.04 -15.92 -2.59
C TYR A 284 11.55 -15.94 -1.14
N ILE A 285 10.92 -14.83 -0.75
CA ILE A 285 10.29 -14.63 0.56
C ILE A 285 8.79 -14.84 0.43
N VAL A 286 8.18 -14.30 -0.62
CA VAL A 286 6.76 -14.42 -0.93
C VAL A 286 6.62 -14.98 -2.33
N THR A 287 5.79 -15.99 -2.53
CA THR A 287 5.53 -16.57 -3.85
C THR A 287 4.04 -16.73 -4.10
N HIS A 288 3.59 -16.33 -5.28
CA HIS A 288 2.22 -16.34 -5.76
C HIS A 288 2.22 -16.53 -7.29
N LYS A 289 1.30 -17.30 -7.88
CA LYS A 289 0.23 -18.09 -7.26
C LYS A 289 0.75 -19.48 -6.89
N GLN A 290 0.22 -20.04 -5.81
CA GLN A 290 0.60 -21.34 -5.27
C GLN A 290 -0.64 -22.22 -5.17
N SER A 291 -0.59 -23.41 -5.76
CA SER A 291 -1.58 -24.44 -5.48
C SER A 291 -1.39 -25.00 -4.06
N ILE A 292 -2.32 -25.85 -3.63
CA ILE A 292 -2.19 -26.58 -2.37
C ILE A 292 -0.94 -27.47 -2.40
N GLU A 293 -0.70 -28.14 -3.52
CA GLU A 293 0.45 -29.00 -3.75
C GLU A 293 1.75 -28.20 -3.70
N ASP A 294 1.80 -27.03 -4.35
CA ASP A 294 2.98 -26.16 -4.32
C ASP A 294 3.32 -25.73 -2.87
N MET A 295 2.31 -25.37 -2.08
CA MET A 295 2.51 -24.97 -0.69
C MET A 295 3.03 -26.12 0.18
N LEU A 296 2.49 -27.32 -0.02
CA LEU A 296 2.94 -28.52 0.69
C LEU A 296 4.38 -28.90 0.30
N GLU A 297 4.69 -28.93 -1.00
CA GLU A 297 6.03 -29.26 -1.51
C GLU A 297 7.08 -28.27 -0.97
N LYS A 298 6.80 -26.97 -1.04
CA LYS A 298 7.69 -25.93 -0.50
C LYS A 298 7.94 -26.09 0.98
N HIS A 299 6.88 -26.35 1.77
CA HIS A 299 7.02 -26.56 3.20
C HIS A 299 7.86 -27.79 3.53
N GLN A 300 7.62 -28.91 2.84
CA GLN A 300 8.37 -30.15 3.02
C GLN A 300 9.84 -29.99 2.63
N THR A 301 10.11 -29.33 1.50
CA THR A 301 11.48 -29.08 1.03
C THR A 301 12.24 -28.17 2.00
N LEU A 302 11.59 -27.12 2.53
CA LEU A 302 12.18 -26.27 3.55
C LEU A 302 12.51 -27.05 4.82
N ALA A 303 11.58 -27.87 5.30
CA ALA A 303 11.75 -28.64 6.52
C ALA A 303 12.87 -29.70 6.39
N LYS A 304 13.01 -30.32 5.21
CA LYS A 304 13.97 -31.41 4.97
C LYS A 304 15.35 -30.91 4.55
N GLU A 305 15.41 -29.88 3.71
CA GLU A 305 16.63 -29.48 2.99
C GLU A 305 17.05 -28.04 3.29
N GLY A 306 16.23 -27.26 4.00
CA GLY A 306 16.48 -25.83 4.24
C GLY A 306 16.36 -24.97 2.99
N LYS A 307 15.81 -25.51 1.90
CA LYS A 307 15.64 -24.87 0.60
C LYS A 307 14.16 -24.74 0.25
N LEU A 308 13.78 -23.65 -0.41
CA LEU A 308 12.39 -23.44 -0.83
C LEU A 308 12.00 -24.35 -2.01
N CYS A 309 12.94 -24.53 -2.93
CA CYS A 309 12.71 -25.20 -4.20
C CYS A 309 13.43 -26.53 -4.20
N LYS A 310 12.76 -27.59 -4.65
CA LYS A 310 13.42 -28.86 -4.97
C LYS A 310 14.50 -28.64 -6.02
N GLU A 311 14.16 -27.89 -7.06
CA GLU A 311 15.08 -27.37 -8.07
C GLU A 311 14.71 -25.91 -8.38
N GLU A 312 15.72 -25.04 -8.53
CA GLU A 312 15.45 -23.68 -8.97
C GLU A 312 15.09 -23.67 -10.45
N VAL A 313 13.96 -23.04 -10.76
CA VAL A 313 13.45 -22.95 -12.13
C VAL A 313 13.21 -21.48 -12.43
N LYS A 314 13.71 -21.01 -13.56
CA LYS A 314 13.46 -19.67 -14.06
C LYS A 314 12.56 -19.72 -15.28
N LEU A 315 11.31 -19.30 -15.11
CA LEU A 315 10.32 -19.25 -16.17
C LEU A 315 10.30 -17.90 -16.88
N ARG A 316 10.67 -16.82 -16.16
CA ARG A 316 10.59 -15.44 -16.68
C ARG A 316 11.72 -14.59 -16.10
N LEU A 317 12.15 -13.60 -16.87
CA LEU A 317 13.09 -12.57 -16.38
C LEU A 317 12.42 -11.70 -15.30
N SER A 318 13.21 -11.20 -14.36
CA SER A 318 12.78 -10.30 -13.29
C SER A 318 13.32 -8.89 -13.54
N TYR A 319 13.05 -7.92 -12.67
CA TYR A 319 13.56 -6.56 -12.78
C TYR A 319 13.83 -5.95 -11.41
N MET A 320 14.66 -4.92 -11.38
CA MET A 320 14.76 -3.99 -10.26
C MET A 320 14.02 -2.73 -10.66
N TYR A 321 13.09 -2.26 -9.82
CA TYR A 321 12.39 -1.01 -10.06
C TYR A 321 13.36 0.17 -9.98
N ASP A 322 13.49 0.91 -11.07
CA ASP A 322 14.26 2.16 -11.13
C ASP A 322 13.37 3.35 -10.71
N TRP A 323 13.70 3.94 -9.55
CA TRP A 323 13.00 5.10 -8.99
C TRP A 323 13.47 6.44 -9.57
N GLY A 324 14.56 6.45 -10.35
CA GLY A 324 15.11 7.65 -11.00
C GLY A 324 14.46 7.98 -12.34
N VAL A 325 13.54 7.15 -12.82
CA VAL A 325 12.85 7.30 -14.11
C VAL A 325 11.33 7.35 -13.94
N PRO A 326 10.58 7.86 -14.94
CA PRO A 326 9.13 7.78 -14.91
C PRO A 326 8.61 6.34 -14.73
N PRO A 327 7.47 6.13 -14.06
CA PRO A 327 6.91 4.79 -13.81
C PRO A 327 6.80 3.90 -15.05
N SER A 328 6.49 4.45 -16.21
CA SER A 328 6.42 3.69 -17.47
C SER A 328 7.76 3.07 -17.91
N GLN A 329 8.89 3.56 -17.37
CA GLN A 329 10.25 3.15 -17.72
C GLN A 329 10.96 2.35 -16.59
N CYS A 330 10.34 2.22 -15.40
CA CYS A 330 10.96 1.66 -14.19
C CYS A 330 11.51 0.23 -14.31
N CYS A 331 10.90 -0.57 -15.18
CA CYS A 331 10.76 -2.00 -14.93
C CYS A 331 11.31 -2.82 -16.10
N GLN A 332 12.57 -2.54 -16.46
CA GLN A 332 13.30 -3.25 -17.50
C GLN A 332 13.73 -4.64 -17.01
N ARG A 333 13.24 -5.68 -17.68
CA ARG A 333 13.53 -7.07 -17.29
C ARG A 333 14.93 -7.50 -17.70
N LYS A 334 15.65 -8.12 -16.77
CA LYS A 334 17.04 -8.56 -16.93
C LYS A 334 17.25 -9.96 -16.36
N ASP A 335 18.32 -10.60 -16.80
CA ASP A 335 18.77 -11.86 -16.22
C ASP A 335 19.50 -11.65 -14.88
N GLY A 336 19.69 -12.70 -14.09
CA GLY A 336 20.40 -12.66 -12.81
C GLY A 336 19.66 -12.02 -11.63
N ILE A 337 18.47 -11.44 -11.86
CA ILE A 337 17.58 -10.95 -10.79
C ILE A 337 16.64 -12.10 -10.39
N PRO A 338 16.50 -12.41 -9.08
CA PRO A 338 15.58 -13.42 -8.58
C PRO A 338 14.15 -13.23 -9.10
#